data_AF-A0A7J5EME4-F1
#
_entry.id   AF-A0A7J5EME4-F1
#
_cell.length_a   1.000
_cell.length_b   1.000
_cell.length_c   1.000
_cell.angle_alpha   90.00
_cell.angle_beta   90.00
_cell.angle_gamma   90.00
#
_symmetry.space_group_name_H-M   'P 1'
#
loop_
_entity.id
_entity.type
_entity.pdbx_description
1 polymer ?
#
loop_
_entity_poly.entity_id
_entity_poly.type
_entity_poly.pdbx_seq_one_letter_code
_entity_poly.pdbx_strand_id
1 'polypeptide(L)'
;MEWFDIYDEVSAAVADFVARHNKIPAEVAVSTSLYSWMAAMQRESAELSGLPGSETVVADTPFGAIPVVIDEALGPFDIMPG
;
A
#
# COMPACT_ATOMS: atom_id res chain seq x y z
N MET A 1 -9.60 20.03 5.71
CA MET A 1 -9.95 18.63 5.45
C MET A 1 -8.72 18.06 4.79
N GLU A 2 -7.88 17.37 5.57
CA GLU A 2 -6.69 16.73 5.03
C GLU A 2 -7.16 15.63 4.09
N TRP A 3 -6.73 15.71 2.83
CA TRP A 3 -7.02 14.67 1.86
C TRP A 3 -6.21 13.45 2.29
N PHE A 4 -6.90 12.36 2.61
CA PHE A 4 -6.26 11.09 2.92
C PHE A 4 -5.64 10.55 1.63
N ASP A 5 -4.32 10.67 1.50
CA ASP A 5 -3.56 10.04 0.44
C ASP A 5 -3.06 8.68 0.95
N ILE A 6 -3.69 7.62 0.46
CA ILE A 6 -3.40 6.24 0.86
C ILE A 6 -1.94 5.89 0.61
N TYR A 7 -1.30 6.46 -0.42
CA TYR A 7 0.11 6.17 -0.70
C TYR A 7 1.05 6.84 0.31
N ASP A 8 0.73 8.06 0.73
CA ASP A 8 1.50 8.76 1.78
C ASP A 8 1.34 8.06 3.12
N GLU A 9 0.12 7.60 3.45
CA GLU A 9 -0.17 6.91 4.71
C GLU A 9 0.50 5.53 4.78
N VAL A 10 0.46 4.76 3.68
CA VAL A 10 1.22 3.51 3.58
C VAL A 10 2.73 3.77 3.70
N SER A 11 3.24 4.80 3.03
CA SER A 11 4.65 5.18 3.11
C SER A 11 5.06 5.61 4.52
N ALA A 12 4.21 6.35 5.23
CA ALA A 12 4.44 6.76 6.61
C ALA A 12 4.43 5.57 7.57
N ALA A 13 3.47 4.64 7.42
CA ALA A 13 3.41 3.42 8.21
C ALA A 13 4.66 2.54 8.03
N VAL A 14 5.11 2.38 6.79
CA VAL A 14 6.34 1.65 6.47
C VAL A 14 7.56 2.37 7.06
N ALA A 15 7.64 3.69 6.97
CA ALA A 15 8.75 4.47 7.52
C ALA A 15 8.83 4.34 9.06
N ASP A 16 7.69 4.40 9.76
CA ASP A 16 7.62 4.18 11.20
C ASP A 16 8.03 2.75 11.59
N PHE A 17 7.59 1.74 10.83
CA PHE A 17 8.03 0.36 11.05
C PHE A 17 9.54 0.20 10.88
N VAL A 18 10.12 0.75 9.80
CA VAL A 18 11.57 0.71 9.56
C VAL A 18 12.32 1.42 10.69
N ALA A 19 11.83 2.58 11.14
CA ALA A 19 12.46 3.32 12.23
C ALA A 19 12.45 2.54 13.56
N ARG A 20 11.38 1.78 13.84
CA ARG A 20 11.24 1.00 15.09
C ARG A 20 11.96 -0.34 15.06
N HIS A 21 11.94 -1.02 13.93
CA HIS A 21 12.42 -2.41 13.81
C HIS A 21 13.76 -2.53 13.07
N ASN A 22 14.26 -1.45 12.46
CA ASN A 22 15.44 -1.41 11.61
C ASN A 22 15.40 -2.48 10.49
N LYS A 23 14.20 -2.71 9.95
CA LYS A 23 13.88 -3.70 8.93
C LYS A 23 12.78 -3.17 8.02
N ILE A 24 12.84 -3.53 6.75
CA ILE A 24 11.78 -3.26 5.78
C ILE A 24 10.69 -4.33 5.98
N PRO A 25 9.41 -3.95 6.07
CA PRO A 25 8.33 -4.92 6.20
C PRO A 25 8.24 -5.76 4.92
N ALA A 26 7.91 -7.04 5.07
CA ALA A 26 7.80 -7.96 3.94
C ALA A 26 6.54 -7.67 3.10
N GLU A 27 5.51 -7.18 3.77
CA GLU A 27 4.21 -6.83 3.19
C GLU A 27 3.53 -5.74 4.03
N VAL A 28 2.50 -5.12 3.47
CA VAL A 28 1.61 -4.21 4.19
C VAL A 28 0.19 -4.74 4.09
N ALA A 29 -0.40 -5.07 5.24
CA ALA A 29 -1.80 -5.46 5.31
C ALA A 29 -2.70 -4.23 5.36
N VAL A 30 -3.76 -4.23 4.56
CA VAL A 30 -4.80 -3.19 4.53
C VAL A 30 -6.18 -3.83 4.47
N SER A 31 -7.22 -3.06 4.77
CA SER A 31 -8.60 -3.52 4.59
C SER A 31 -8.93 -3.83 3.12
N THR A 32 -9.92 -4.69 2.91
CA THR A 32 -10.43 -5.03 1.56
C THR A 32 -10.82 -3.78 0.75
N SER A 33 -11.40 -2.78 1.40
CA SER A 33 -11.80 -1.53 0.75
C SER A 33 -10.59 -0.73 0.25
N LEU A 34 -9.55 -0.58 1.08
CA LEU A 34 -8.30 0.09 0.71
C LEU A 34 -7.60 -0.65 -0.42
N TYR A 35 -7.47 -1.97 -0.29
CA TYR A 35 -6.85 -2.80 -1.32
C TYR A 35 -7.54 -2.61 -2.67
N SER A 36 -8.87 -2.65 -2.69
CA SER A 36 -9.66 -2.50 -3.92
C SER A 36 -9.45 -1.13 -4.56
N TRP A 37 -9.34 -0.08 -3.75
CA TRP A 37 -9.04 1.26 -4.21
C TRP A 37 -7.62 1.36 -4.81
N MET A 38 -6.61 0.83 -4.11
CA MET A 38 -5.22 0.83 -4.59
C MET A 38 -5.07 0.03 -5.89
N ALA A 39 -5.75 -1.11 -5.99
CA ALA A 39 -5.78 -1.93 -7.20
C ALA A 39 -6.37 -1.17 -8.40
N ALA A 40 -7.45 -0.40 -8.18
CA ALA A 40 -8.06 0.41 -9.22
C ALA A 40 -7.10 1.51 -9.71
N MET A 41 -6.43 2.21 -8.79
CA MET A 41 -5.46 3.26 -9.12
C MET A 41 -4.24 2.72 -9.87
N GLN A 42 -3.71 1.56 -9.47
CA GLN A 42 -2.59 0.93 -10.19
C GLN A 42 -2.99 0.46 -11.59
N ARG A 43 -4.21 -0.07 -11.74
CA ARG A 43 -4.71 -0.46 -13.06
C ARG A 43 -4.85 0.75 -13.98
N GLU A 44 -5.43 1.84 -13.49
CA GLU A 44 -5.54 3.09 -14.24
C GLU A 44 -4.17 3.65 -14.62
N SER A 45 -3.22 3.65 -13.69
CA SER A 45 -1.83 4.05 -13.95
C SER A 45 -1.13 3.18 -15.00
N ALA A 46 -1.33 1.86 -14.95
CA ALA A 46 -0.78 0.92 -15.93
C ALA A 46 -1.37 1.13 -17.33
N GLU A 47 -2.68 1.34 -17.42
CA GLU A 47 -3.39 1.66 -18.67
C GLU A 47 -2.85 2.95 -19.30
N LEU A 48 -2.67 4.00 -18.49
CA LEU A 48 -2.10 5.28 -18.94
C LEU A 48 -0.64 5.16 -19.37
N SER A 49 0.12 4.29 -18.73
CA SER A 49 1.55 4.06 -19.02
C SER A 49 1.79 3.07 -20.18
N GLY A 50 0.74 2.42 -20.70
CA GLY A 50 0.86 1.37 -21.71
C GLY A 50 1.57 0.10 -21.21
N LEU A 51 1.63 -0.08 -19.89
CA LEU A 51 2.25 -1.24 -19.25
C LEU A 51 1.20 -2.33 -18.98
N PRO A 52 1.58 -3.62 -19.01
CA PRO A 52 0.69 -4.68 -18.55
C PRO A 52 0.37 -4.44 -17.08
N GLY A 53 -0.93 -4.50 -16.72
CA GLY A 53 -1.36 -4.39 -15.33
C GLY A 53 -0.75 -5.50 -14.46
N SER A 54 -0.31 -5.15 -13.26
CA SER A 54 0.17 -6.13 -12.27
C SER A 54 -1.02 -6.81 -11.59
N GLU A 55 -0.96 -8.13 -11.40
CA GLU A 55 -1.95 -8.87 -10.58
C GLU A 55 -1.78 -8.59 -9.09
N THR A 56 -0.57 -8.18 -8.68
CA THR A 56 -0.23 -7.86 -7.29
C THR A 56 -0.20 -6.35 -7.10
N VAL A 57 -0.95 -5.85 -6.12
CA VAL A 57 -0.90 -4.47 -5.69
C VAL A 57 0.38 -4.25 -4.89
N VAL A 58 1.18 -3.27 -5.32
CA VAL A 58 2.43 -2.90 -4.63
C VAL A 58 2.40 -1.45 -4.16
N ALA A 59 2.85 -1.17 -2.94
CA ALA A 59 3.06 0.18 -2.48
C ALA A 59 4.48 0.62 -2.82
N ASP A 60 4.63 1.62 -3.68
CA ASP A 60 5.93 2.24 -3.95
C ASP A 60 6.32 3.13 -2.78
N THR A 61 7.29 2.66 -1.98
CA THR A 61 7.81 3.40 -0.83
C THR A 61 9.26 3.84 -1.08
N PRO A 62 9.80 4.78 -0.28
CA PRO A 62 11.24 5.12 -0.34
C PRO A 62 12.18 3.94 -0.07
N PHE A 63 11.67 2.85 0.51
CA PHE A 63 12.41 1.64 0.83
C PHE A 63 12.28 0.55 -0.25
N GLY A 64 11.52 0.82 -1.31
CA GLY A 64 11.21 -0.11 -2.40
C GLY A 64 9.71 -0.38 -2.54
N ALA A 65 9.37 -1.18 -3.56
CA ALA A 65 8.02 -1.66 -3.77
C ALA A 65 7.71 -2.77 -2.76
N ILE A 66 6.67 -2.56 -1.94
CA ILE A 66 6.26 -3.50 -0.90
C ILE A 66 4.90 -4.10 -1.27
N PRO A 67 4.75 -5.44 -1.29
CA PRO A 67 3.47 -6.09 -1.55
C PRO A 67 2.39 -5.62 -0.57
N VAL A 68 1.21 -5.31 -1.09
CA VAL A 68 0.03 -5.03 -0.28
C VAL A 68 -0.81 -6.30 -0.21
N VAL A 69 -1.30 -6.64 0.98
CA VAL A 69 -2.16 -7.81 1.22
C VAL A 69 -3.47 -7.39 1.89
N ILE A 70 -4.50 -8.22 1.74
CA ILE A 70 -5.80 -7.98 2.37
C ILE A 70 -5.81 -8.64 3.74
N ASP A 71 -6.16 -7.88 4.76
CA ASP A 71 -6.58 -8.40 6.06
C ASP A 71 -8.01 -7.95 6.35
N GLU A 72 -8.93 -8.91 6.42
CA GLU A 72 -10.35 -8.67 6.64
C GLU A 72 -10.69 -8.25 8.08
N ALA A 73 -9.75 -8.42 9.02
CA ALA A 73 -9.92 -7.99 10.40
C ALA A 73 -9.64 -6.48 10.61
N LEU A 74 -9.00 -5.84 9.62
CA LEU A 74 -8.63 -4.43 9.67
C LEU A 74 -9.82 -3.50 9.40
N GLY A 75 -9.87 -2.40 10.14
CA GLY A 75 -10.82 -1.32 9.89
C GLY A 75 -10.59 -0.67 8.51
N PRO A 76 -11.58 0.05 7.97
CA PRO A 76 -11.52 0.58 6.59
C PRO A 76 -10.34 1.50 6.27
N PHE A 77 -9.64 2.03 7.26
CA PHE A 77 -8.49 2.93 7.10
C PHE A 77 -7.22 2.41 7.80
N ASP A 78 -7.26 1.18 8.33
CA ASP A 78 -6.12 0.61 9.03
C ASP A 78 -5.06 0.09 8.04
N ILE A 79 -3.80 0.37 8.36
CA ILE A 79 -2.61 -0.03 7.60
C ILE A 79 -1.65 -0.68 8.59
N MET A 80 -1.26 -1.93 8.33
CA MET A 80 -0.42 -2.71 9.23
C MET A 80 0.79 -3.31 8.50
N PRO A 81 2.00 -2.76 8.68
CA PRO A 81 3.23 -3.34 8.14
C PRO A 81 3.60 -4.66 8.84
N GLY A 82 3.98 -5.68 8.07
CA GLY A 82 4.28 -7.05 8.53
C GLY A 82 5.75 -7.45 8.47
#